data_AF-A0A127B8A9-F1
#
_entry.id   AF-A0A127B8A9-F1
#
_cell.length_a   1.000
_cell.length_b   1.000
_cell.length_c   1.000
_cell.angle_alpha   90.00
_cell.angle_beta   90.00
_cell.angle_gamma   90.00
#
_symmetry.space_group_name_H-M   'P 1'
#
loop_
_entity.id
_entity.type
_entity.pdbx_description
1 polymer ?
#
loop_
_entity_poly.entity_id
_entity_poly.type
_entity_poly.pdbx_seq_one_letter_code
_entity_poly.pdbx_strand_id
1 'polypeptide(L)'
;MSNEKGKIPKLFSGSLDELTKPGKKKKEERDLKKEKKQKTLYISLDTNRKLIELYAEEGRRQSKIVEDAVDLYYYLKKALGERKFDELMEVVKREDPNFLRDYLEKLKS
;
A
#
# COMPACT_ATOMS: atom_id res chain seq x y z
N MET A 1 36.28 20.71 55.14
CA MET A 1 35.74 22.03 54.77
C MET A 1 35.96 22.24 53.28
N SER A 2 34.89 22.45 52.51
CA SER A 2 34.90 23.25 51.28
C SER A 2 33.48 23.28 50.68
N ASN A 3 32.82 24.43 50.83
CA ASN A 3 31.52 24.77 50.26
C ASN A 3 31.57 24.76 48.72
N GLU A 4 30.86 23.83 48.07
CA GLU A 4 30.54 23.98 46.65
C GLU A 4 29.13 24.53 46.48
N LYS A 5 29.12 25.77 45.99
CA LYS A 5 27.98 26.63 45.71
C LYS A 5 26.99 25.96 44.76
N GLY A 6 25.70 26.12 45.06
CA GLY A 6 24.58 25.69 44.24
C GLY A 6 24.76 26.11 42.77
N LYS A 7 24.95 25.11 41.90
CA LYS A 7 24.78 25.27 40.46
C LYS A 7 23.37 24.80 40.12
N ILE A 8 22.45 25.74 39.99
CA ILE A 8 21.15 25.50 39.37
C ILE A 8 21.45 25.03 37.93
N PRO A 9 20.91 23.88 37.47
CA PRO A 9 21.11 23.44 36.09
C PRO A 9 20.57 24.52 35.15
N LYS A 10 21.39 24.97 34.19
CA LYS A 10 20.96 25.92 33.16
C LYS A 10 19.85 25.26 32.36
N LEU A 11 18.61 25.66 32.62
CA LEU A 11 17.42 25.02 32.07
C LEU A 11 17.27 25.21 30.56
N PHE A 12 17.98 26.16 29.94
CA PHE A 12 18.01 26.31 28.48
C PHE A 12 19.34 26.95 28.06
N SER A 13 20.04 26.35 27.10
CA SER A 13 21.28 26.87 26.49
C SER A 13 21.05 27.47 25.10
N GLY A 14 19.81 27.48 24.61
CA GLY A 14 19.42 28.06 23.32
C GLY A 14 19.22 29.57 23.44
N SER A 15 19.47 30.30 22.34
CA SER A 15 19.19 31.74 22.29
C SER A 15 17.67 31.99 22.15
N LEU A 16 17.22 33.18 22.54
CA LEU A 16 15.83 33.63 22.37
C LEU A 16 15.34 33.56 20.90
N ASP A 17 16.27 33.57 19.92
CA ASP A 17 15.95 33.42 18.49
C ASP A 17 15.54 32.00 18.09
N GLU A 18 15.79 30.99 18.93
CA GLU A 18 15.29 29.63 18.71
C GLU A 18 13.83 29.48 19.15
N LEU A 19 13.36 30.30 20.10
CA LEU A 19 11.98 30.29 20.60
C LEU A 19 10.98 30.94 19.63
N THR A 20 11.44 31.82 18.75
CA THR A 20 10.59 32.61 17.83
C THR A 20 10.53 32.05 16.41
N LYS A 21 11.39 31.08 16.06
CA LYS A 21 11.33 30.41 14.76
C LYS A 21 10.25 29.34 14.79
N PRO A 22 9.24 29.36 13.89
CA PRO A 22 8.35 28.24 13.75
C PRO A 22 9.20 27.02 13.40
N GLY A 23 9.22 26.04 14.30
CA GLY A 23 9.98 24.81 14.07
C GLY A 23 9.60 24.27 12.70
N LYS A 24 10.59 24.00 11.85
CA LYS A 24 10.34 23.25 10.60
C LYS A 24 9.75 21.93 11.05
N LYS A 25 8.43 21.76 10.98
CA LYS A 25 7.80 20.45 11.08
C LYS A 25 8.50 19.62 10.03
N LYS A 26 9.34 18.67 10.46
CA LYS A 26 9.72 17.57 9.59
C LYS A 26 8.40 17.00 9.12
N LYS A 27 8.05 17.21 7.85
CA LYS A 27 7.10 16.31 7.19
C LYS A 27 7.79 14.97 7.28
N GLU A 28 7.47 14.19 8.30
CA GLU A 28 7.60 12.75 8.19
C GLU A 28 6.69 12.40 7.02
N GLU A 29 7.28 12.28 5.84
CA GLU A 29 6.61 11.66 4.71
C GLU A 29 6.29 10.25 5.18
N ARG A 30 5.07 10.07 5.70
CA ARG A 30 4.55 8.77 6.08
C ARG A 30 4.54 7.95 4.81
N ASP A 31 5.42 6.95 4.77
CA ASP A 31 5.46 6.00 3.68
C ASP A 31 4.23 5.10 3.80
N LEU A 32 3.12 5.56 3.24
CA LEU A 32 1.82 4.88 3.27
C LEU A 32 1.91 3.45 2.72
N LYS A 33 2.95 3.12 1.93
CA LYS A 33 3.19 1.76 1.42
C LYS A 33 3.73 0.81 2.50
N LYS A 34 4.42 1.34 3.51
CA LYS A 34 4.96 0.59 4.65
C LYS A 34 3.98 0.49 5.81
N GLU A 35 3.04 1.42 5.92
CA GLU A 35 1.99 1.38 6.94
C GLU A 35 0.94 0.31 6.62
N LYS A 36 1.03 -0.85 7.28
CA LYS A 36 0.04 -1.93 7.14
C LYS A 36 -1.14 -1.71 8.09
N LYS A 37 -2.36 -1.91 7.58
CA LYS A 37 -3.60 -1.89 8.37
C LYS A 37 -4.28 -3.25 8.29
N GLN A 38 -4.70 -3.79 9.44
CA GLN A 38 -5.48 -5.01 9.47
C GLN A 38 -6.90 -4.75 8.96
N LYS A 39 -7.36 -5.61 8.05
CA LYS A 39 -8.71 -5.61 7.50
C LYS A 39 -9.19 -7.05 7.41
N THR A 40 -10.46 -7.28 7.76
CA THR A 40 -11.13 -8.55 7.55
C THR A 40 -12.03 -8.41 6.33
N LEU A 41 -11.88 -9.30 5.36
CA LEU A 41 -12.67 -9.34 4.12
C LEU A 41 -13.42 -10.67 4.06
N TYR A 42 -14.72 -10.62 3.77
CA TYR A 42 -15.50 -11.82 3.45
C TYR A 42 -15.38 -12.07 1.95
N ILE A 43 -14.95 -13.27 1.59
CA ILE A 43 -14.80 -13.73 0.19
C ILE A 43 -15.57 -15.03 -0.01
N SER A 44 -15.87 -15.35 -1.26
CA SER A 44 -16.51 -16.63 -1.59
C SER A 44 -15.57 -17.81 -1.30
N LEU A 45 -16.15 -18.99 -1.11
CA LEU A 45 -15.37 -20.22 -0.92
C LEU A 45 -14.46 -20.51 -2.12
N ASP A 46 -14.95 -20.25 -3.34
CA ASP A 46 -14.20 -20.40 -4.58
C ASP A 46 -12.97 -19.46 -4.61
N THR A 47 -13.16 -18.18 -4.31
CA THR A 47 -12.04 -17.22 -4.23
C THR A 47 -11.03 -17.61 -3.17
N ASN A 48 -11.48 -18.15 -2.04
CA ASN A 48 -10.59 -18.65 -1.01
C ASN A 48 -9.74 -19.84 -1.50
N ARG A 49 -10.33 -20.76 -2.29
CA ARG A 49 -9.60 -21.87 -2.90
C ARG A 49 -8.53 -21.36 -3.88
N LYS A 50 -8.89 -20.45 -4.78
CA LYS A 50 -7.96 -19.79 -5.72
C LYS A 50 -6.81 -19.09 -4.97
N LEU A 51 -7.10 -18.41 -3.87
CA LEU A 51 -6.06 -17.75 -3.05
C LEU A 51 -5.13 -18.76 -2.36
N ILE A 52 -5.64 -19.91 -1.91
CA ILE A 52 -4.83 -20.99 -1.33
C ILE A 52 -3.93 -21.61 -2.40
N GLU A 53 -4.45 -21.85 -3.60
CA GLU A 53 -3.70 -22.39 -4.74
C GLU A 53 -2.54 -21.46 -5.11
N LEU A 54 -2.81 -20.17 -5.34
CA LEU A 54 -1.78 -19.16 -5.62
C LEU A 54 -0.73 -19.06 -4.51
N TYR A 55 -1.15 -19.19 -3.25
CA TYR A 55 -0.23 -19.23 -2.09
C TYR A 55 0.69 -20.45 -2.15
N ALA A 56 0.14 -21.62 -2.47
CA ALA A 56 0.88 -22.88 -2.52
C ALA A 56 1.89 -22.92 -3.67
N GLU A 57 1.53 -22.37 -4.84
CA GLU A 57 2.37 -22.36 -6.03
C GLU A 57 3.50 -21.33 -5.96
N GLU A 58 3.22 -20.10 -5.53
CA GLU A 58 4.20 -19.01 -5.55
C GLU A 58 5.04 -18.92 -4.26
N GLY A 59 4.65 -19.61 -3.19
CA GLY A 59 5.28 -19.51 -1.86
C GLY A 59 5.18 -18.11 -1.25
N ARG A 60 4.28 -17.27 -1.76
CA ARG A 60 4.10 -15.87 -1.34
C ARG A 60 3.02 -15.75 -0.29
N ARG A 61 3.15 -14.77 0.62
CA ARG A 61 2.10 -14.48 1.61
C ARG A 61 0.79 -14.08 0.92
N GLN A 62 -0.34 -14.63 1.36
CA GLN A 62 -1.68 -14.28 0.86
C GLN A 62 -1.95 -12.78 0.88
N SER A 63 -1.47 -12.07 1.90
CA SER A 63 -1.61 -10.60 1.99
C SER A 63 -0.96 -9.87 0.81
N LYS A 64 0.15 -10.38 0.27
CA LYS A 64 0.84 -9.78 -0.87
C LYS A 64 0.09 -10.04 -2.18
N ILE A 65 -0.47 -11.24 -2.35
CA ILE A 65 -1.32 -11.57 -3.50
C ILE A 65 -2.54 -10.64 -3.54
N VAL A 66 -3.17 -10.40 -2.39
CA VAL A 66 -4.30 -9.48 -2.27
C VAL A 66 -3.88 -8.03 -2.58
N GLU A 67 -2.73 -7.57 -2.06
CA GLU A 67 -2.22 -6.23 -2.37
C GLU A 67 -1.96 -6.05 -3.87
N ASP A 68 -1.28 -7.01 -4.50
CA ASP A 68 -1.00 -6.97 -5.95
C ASP A 68 -2.29 -6.98 -6.77
N ALA A 69 -3.29 -7.79 -6.38
CA ALA A 69 -4.58 -7.84 -7.07
C ALA A 69 -5.33 -6.51 -6.99
N VAL A 70 -5.31 -5.84 -5.83
CA VAL A 70 -5.92 -4.51 -5.65
C VAL A 70 -5.19 -3.46 -6.50
N ASP A 71 -3.86 -3.45 -6.46
CA ASP A 71 -3.06 -2.52 -7.26
C ASP A 71 -3.28 -2.75 -8.76
N LEU A 72 -3.29 -4.00 -9.22
CA LEU A 72 -3.56 -4.36 -10.60
C LEU A 72 -4.94 -3.86 -11.04
N TYR A 73 -5.99 -4.12 -10.25
CA TYR A 73 -7.34 -3.64 -10.54
C TYR A 73 -7.38 -2.11 -10.67
N TYR A 74 -6.77 -1.40 -9.71
CA TYR A 74 -6.75 0.05 -9.67
C TYR A 74 -6.05 0.66 -10.89
N TYR A 75 -4.85 0.18 -11.22
CA TYR A 75 -4.06 0.75 -12.31
C TYR A 75 -4.58 0.32 -13.69
N LEU A 76 -5.11 -0.90 -13.86
CA LEU A 76 -5.77 -1.31 -15.11
C LEU A 76 -6.99 -0.44 -15.40
N LYS A 77 -7.85 -0.20 -14.40
CA LYS A 77 -9.01 0.67 -14.57
C LYS A 77 -8.61 2.07 -15.03
N LYS A 78 -7.55 2.63 -14.43
CA LYS A 78 -7.01 3.94 -14.83
C LYS A 78 -6.42 3.95 -16.24
N ALA A 79 -5.68 2.90 -16.61
CA ALA A 79 -4.99 2.85 -17.89
C ALA A 79 -5.94 2.62 -19.07
N LEU A 80 -6.95 1.77 -18.90
CA LEU A 80 -7.89 1.41 -19.98
C LEU A 80 -9.07 2.38 -20.12
N GLY A 81 -9.42 3.09 -19.05
CA GLY A 81 -10.67 3.84 -18.95
C GLY A 81 -11.87 2.92 -18.69
N GLU A 82 -13.02 3.49 -18.32
CA GLU A 82 -14.17 2.73 -17.81
C GLU A 82 -14.67 1.68 -18.79
N ARG A 83 -14.97 2.06 -20.04
CA ARG A 83 -15.56 1.14 -21.02
C ARG A 83 -14.70 -0.09 -21.31
N LYS A 84 -13.41 0.11 -21.62
CA LYS A 84 -12.49 -0.99 -21.93
C LYS A 84 -12.21 -1.84 -20.69
N PHE A 85 -12.18 -1.23 -19.51
CA PHE A 85 -12.03 -1.97 -18.27
C PHE A 85 -13.24 -2.87 -17.99
N ASP A 86 -14.46 -2.38 -18.20
CA ASP A 86 -15.66 -3.19 -18.04
C ASP A 86 -15.70 -4.35 -19.03
N GLU A 87 -15.32 -4.12 -20.29
CA GLU A 87 -15.14 -5.18 -21.29
C GLU A 87 -14.13 -6.26 -20.81
N LEU A 88 -12.98 -5.85 -20.26
CA LEU A 88 -12.01 -6.77 -19.66
C LEU A 88 -12.61 -7.57 -18.49
N MET A 89 -13.39 -6.93 -17.62
CA MET A 89 -14.00 -7.61 -16.49
C MET A 89 -15.03 -8.65 -16.93
N GLU A 90 -15.78 -8.41 -18.01
CA GLU A 90 -16.68 -9.41 -18.60
C GLU A 90 -15.92 -10.61 -19.17
N VAL A 91 -14.73 -10.39 -19.74
CA VAL A 91 -13.82 -11.46 -20.19
C VAL A 91 -13.36 -12.29 -18.99
N VAL A 92 -12.90 -11.65 -17.91
CA VAL A 92 -12.42 -12.33 -16.69
C VAL A 92 -13.52 -13.16 -16.01
N LYS A 93 -14.76 -12.65 -15.97
CA LYS A 93 -15.92 -13.36 -15.40
C LYS A 93 -16.25 -14.69 -16.09
N ARG A 94 -15.77 -14.90 -17.31
CA ARG A 94 -15.93 -16.20 -18.02
C ARG A 94 -15.04 -17.29 -17.46
N GLU A 95 -14.06 -16.93 -16.62
CA GLU A 95 -13.12 -17.85 -15.98
C GLU A 95 -12.36 -18.74 -16.99
N ASP A 96 -12.18 -18.25 -18.23
CA ASP A 96 -11.48 -18.94 -19.30
C ASP A 96 -10.14 -18.23 -19.61
N PRO A 97 -9.00 -18.85 -19.26
CA PRO A 97 -7.68 -18.28 -19.53
C PRO A 97 -7.37 -18.08 -21.02
N ASN A 98 -7.91 -18.91 -21.91
CA ASN A 98 -7.67 -18.77 -23.35
C ASN A 98 -8.40 -17.54 -23.90
N PHE A 99 -9.66 -17.38 -23.52
CA PHE A 99 -10.43 -16.20 -23.89
C PHE A 99 -9.80 -14.90 -23.36
N LEU A 100 -9.26 -14.93 -22.14
CA LEU A 100 -8.51 -13.81 -21.58
C LEU A 100 -7.24 -13.50 -22.39
N ARG A 101 -6.46 -14.52 -22.79
CA ARG A 101 -5.27 -14.33 -23.64
C ARG A 101 -5.63 -13.68 -24.97
N ASP A 102 -6.65 -14.19 -25.66
CA ASP A 102 -7.10 -13.66 -26.94
C ASP A 102 -7.53 -12.18 -26.83
N TYR A 103 -8.20 -11.82 -25.74
CA TYR A 103 -8.59 -10.43 -25.47
C TYR A 103 -7.37 -9.53 -25.23
N LEU A 104 -6.39 -10.00 -24.45
CA LEU A 104 -5.16 -9.25 -24.17
C LEU A 104 -4.32 -9.06 -25.44
N GLU A 105 -4.33 -10.01 -26.37
CA GLU A 105 -3.67 -9.86 -27.68
C GLU A 105 -4.31 -8.73 -28.51
N LYS A 106 -5.64 -8.66 -28.53
CA LYS A 106 -6.37 -7.57 -29.21
C LYS A 106 -6.08 -6.19 -28.62
N LEU A 107 -5.80 -6.11 -27.31
CA LEU A 107 -5.45 -4.85 -26.65
C LEU A 107 -4.06 -4.31 -27.02
N LYS A 108 -3.16 -5.16 -27.55
CA LYS A 108 -1.84 -4.75 -28.02
C LYS A 108 -1.85 -4.16 -29.44
N SER A 109 -2.97 -4.30 -30.15
CA SER A 109 -3.17 -3.90 -31.54
C SER A 109 -3.71 -2.46 -31.62
#